data_AF-A0AAE8HQW8-F1
#
_entry.id   AF-A0AAE8HQW8-F1
#
_cell.length_a   1.000
_cell.length_b   1.000
_cell.length_c   1.000
_cell.angle_alpha   90.00
_cell.angle_beta   90.00
_cell.angle_gamma   90.00
#
_symmetry.space_group_name_H-M   'P 1'
#
loop_
_entity.id
_entity.type
_entity.pdbx_description
1 polymer ?
#
loop_
_entity_poly.entity_id
_entity_poly.type
_entity_poly.pdbx_seq_one_letter_code
_entity_poly.pdbx_strand_id
1 'polypeptide(L)'
;MSQTLAPAAKTRPETGTTDADAARGRLRPALVLGALGVVYGDIGTSPLYAFKEAVKAATAGGASVPAAATGAVSLILWSLILIVSLKYAVLILRADNRGEGGIVAMLALLGARQARPGTGKALLLVVGLVGAALLYGDGAITPAISVLSAIEGVKVDAPALGPYVVPITLVILVGLFLVQHKGVAAIGRVFGPVMLVWFVVLVLLGIAGILGTPEILAAANPLRAVDFLVHAGWHVSFLMLGAAFLAVTGGEAMYADLGHFGAPAIRFAWFGLV
;
A
#
# COMPACT_ATOMS: atom_id res chain seq x y z
N MET A 1 39.41 -69.80 -14.32
CA MET A 1 40.17 -68.63 -14.84
C MET A 1 39.19 -67.49 -15.09
N SER A 2 39.47 -66.35 -14.47
CA SER A 2 39.01 -64.96 -14.71
C SER A 2 37.52 -64.68 -14.91
N GLN A 3 36.81 -64.13 -13.92
CA GLN A 3 36.73 -62.68 -13.59
C GLN A 3 36.46 -61.78 -14.80
N THR A 4 35.30 -61.13 -14.85
CA THR A 4 35.23 -59.65 -14.75
C THR A 4 33.82 -59.19 -14.35
N LEU A 5 33.74 -58.45 -13.23
CA LEU A 5 32.61 -57.64 -12.80
C LEU A 5 32.67 -56.24 -13.45
N ALA A 6 31.50 -55.58 -13.46
CA ALA A 6 31.22 -54.12 -13.49
C ALA A 6 30.72 -53.51 -14.81
N PRO A 7 29.97 -52.37 -14.78
CA PRO A 7 28.98 -51.94 -13.78
C PRO A 7 27.66 -51.44 -14.40
N ALA A 8 26.63 -51.29 -13.55
CA ALA A 8 25.35 -50.66 -13.89
C ALA A 8 25.53 -49.18 -14.28
N ALA A 9 25.14 -48.84 -15.52
CA ALA A 9 25.08 -47.47 -15.99
C ALA A 9 23.87 -46.75 -15.38
N LYS A 10 24.14 -45.87 -14.41
CA LYS A 10 23.22 -44.79 -14.01
C LYS A 10 23.16 -43.77 -15.15
N THR A 11 22.16 -43.86 -16.01
CA THR A 11 21.78 -42.75 -16.89
C THR A 11 21.09 -41.68 -16.04
N ARG A 12 21.72 -40.50 -15.96
CA ARG A 12 21.22 -39.27 -15.32
C ARG A 12 19.76 -39.00 -15.74
N PRO A 13 18.90 -38.47 -14.85
CA PRO A 13 17.72 -37.77 -15.31
C PRO A 13 18.19 -36.50 -16.02
N GLU A 14 17.74 -36.33 -17.25
CA GLU A 14 17.85 -35.10 -18.02
C GLU A 14 17.28 -33.97 -17.17
N THR A 15 18.10 -32.96 -16.93
CA THR A 15 17.69 -31.70 -16.33
C THR A 15 16.69 -31.03 -17.25
N GLY A 16 15.40 -31.22 -16.96
CA GLY A 16 14.30 -30.39 -17.43
C GLY A 16 14.41 -28.98 -16.85
N THR A 17 15.44 -28.25 -17.24
CA THR A 17 15.48 -26.79 -17.19
C THR A 17 14.77 -26.27 -18.44
N THR A 18 13.45 -26.39 -18.46
CA THR A 18 12.62 -25.83 -19.52
C THR A 18 11.51 -25.00 -18.88
N ASP A 19 11.51 -23.71 -19.22
CA ASP A 19 10.46 -22.70 -19.07
C ASP A 19 10.14 -22.06 -17.71
N ALA A 20 10.43 -22.70 -16.57
CA ALA A 20 10.08 -22.11 -15.27
C ALA A 20 10.94 -20.89 -14.86
N ASP A 21 12.24 -20.89 -15.20
CA ASP A 21 13.16 -19.80 -14.81
C ASP A 21 13.18 -18.62 -15.79
N ALA A 22 12.84 -18.84 -17.07
CA ALA A 22 12.75 -17.76 -18.08
C ALA A 22 11.48 -16.90 -17.93
N ALA A 23 10.46 -17.40 -17.21
CA ALA A 23 9.21 -16.70 -16.99
C ALA A 23 9.25 -15.65 -15.85
N ARG A 24 10.30 -15.65 -15.02
CA ARG A 24 10.42 -14.82 -13.81
C ARG A 24 10.71 -13.33 -14.05
N GLY A 25 11.03 -12.94 -15.29
CA GLY A 25 11.47 -11.56 -15.62
C GLY A 25 10.59 -10.78 -16.61
N ARG A 26 9.54 -11.38 -17.20
CA ARG A 26 8.68 -10.65 -18.14
C ARG A 26 7.56 -9.93 -17.40
N LEU A 27 7.64 -8.60 -17.36
CA LEU A 27 6.52 -7.73 -17.01
C LEU A 27 5.31 -8.08 -17.89
N ARG A 28 4.29 -8.68 -17.28
CA ARG A 28 3.02 -8.96 -17.97
C ARG A 28 2.07 -7.82 -17.65
N PRO A 29 1.48 -7.14 -18.65
CA PRO A 29 0.53 -6.05 -18.41
C PRO A 29 -0.63 -6.45 -17.49
N ALA A 30 -1.08 -7.71 -17.57
CA ALA A 30 -2.10 -8.26 -16.69
C ALA A 30 -1.66 -8.31 -15.20
N LEU A 31 -0.38 -8.58 -14.92
CA LEU A 31 0.16 -8.55 -13.54
C LEU A 31 0.29 -7.12 -13.03
N VAL A 32 0.68 -6.18 -13.90
CA VAL A 32 0.74 -4.74 -13.55
C VAL A 32 -0.66 -4.20 -13.27
N LEU A 33 -1.65 -4.50 -14.12
CA LEU A 33 -3.04 -4.11 -13.90
C LEU A 33 -3.65 -4.79 -12.66
N GLY A 34 -3.31 -6.05 -12.41
CA GLY A 34 -3.71 -6.75 -11.20
C GLY A 34 -3.13 -6.11 -9.95
N ALA A 35 -1.82 -5.78 -9.95
CA ALA A 35 -1.17 -5.06 -8.86
C ALA A 35 -1.80 -3.67 -8.67
N LEU A 36 -2.11 -2.94 -9.75
CA LEU A 36 -2.79 -1.65 -9.69
C LEU A 36 -4.14 -1.72 -8.95
N GLY A 37 -4.92 -2.77 -9.22
CA GLY A 37 -6.22 -2.98 -8.59
C GLY A 37 -6.15 -3.46 -7.15
N VAL A 38 -5.29 -4.43 -6.87
CA VAL A 38 -5.25 -5.14 -5.57
C VAL A 38 -4.29 -4.45 -4.59
N VAL A 39 -3.13 -4.01 -5.04
CA VAL A 39 -2.07 -3.44 -4.20
C VAL A 39 -2.23 -1.93 -4.03
N TYR A 40 -2.52 -1.22 -5.12
CA TYR A 40 -2.54 0.26 -5.11
C TYR A 40 -3.92 0.86 -4.88
N GLY A 41 -4.96 0.03 -4.67
CA GLY A 41 -6.28 0.51 -4.26
C GLY A 41 -6.24 1.27 -2.93
N ASP A 42 -5.48 0.75 -1.97
CA ASP A 42 -5.35 1.34 -0.63
C ASP A 42 -4.53 2.64 -0.67
N ILE A 43 -3.30 2.56 -1.18
CA ILE A 43 -2.40 3.72 -1.34
C ILE A 43 -2.97 4.79 -2.27
N GLY A 44 -3.74 4.42 -3.29
CA GLY A 44 -4.25 5.34 -4.30
C GLY A 44 -5.36 6.27 -3.83
N THR A 45 -5.99 5.97 -2.69
CA THR A 45 -7.07 6.80 -2.13
C THR A 45 -6.66 7.46 -0.82
N SER A 46 -5.64 6.93 -0.14
CA SER A 46 -5.27 7.39 1.18
C SER A 46 -4.72 8.81 1.30
N PRO A 47 -3.98 9.35 0.32
CA PRO A 47 -3.54 10.74 0.33
C PRO A 47 -4.68 11.76 0.38
N LEU A 48 -5.86 11.44 -0.16
CA LEU A 48 -6.99 12.38 -0.22
C LEU A 48 -7.58 12.64 1.17
N TYR A 49 -7.87 11.59 1.93
CA TYR A 49 -8.39 11.76 3.29
C TYR A 49 -7.29 12.20 4.27
N ALA A 50 -6.05 11.72 4.08
CA ALA A 50 -4.89 12.20 4.84
C ALA A 50 -4.68 13.71 4.69
N PHE A 51 -4.77 14.23 3.45
CA PHE A 51 -4.66 15.65 3.17
C PHE A 51 -5.76 16.45 3.85
N LYS A 52 -7.03 16.00 3.75
CA LYS A 52 -8.18 16.63 4.41
C LYS A 52 -7.96 16.74 5.93
N GLU A 53 -7.57 15.65 6.59
CA GLU A 53 -7.35 15.66 8.04
C GLU A 53 -6.11 16.48 8.44
N ALA A 54 -5.04 16.47 7.64
CA ALA A 54 -3.85 17.28 7.87
C ALA A 54 -4.17 18.79 7.79
N VAL A 55 -4.90 19.23 6.76
CA VAL A 55 -5.30 20.64 6.60
C VAL A 55 -6.25 21.07 7.72
N LYS A 56 -7.17 20.20 8.13
CA LYS A 56 -8.08 20.45 9.25
C LYS A 56 -7.32 20.62 10.58
N ALA A 57 -6.34 19.76 10.85
CA ALA A 57 -5.50 19.87 12.04
C ALA A 57 -4.67 21.16 12.03
N ALA A 58 -4.06 21.49 10.88
CA ALA A 58 -3.27 22.70 10.69
C ALA A 58 -4.10 23.99 10.86
N THR A 59 -5.28 24.05 10.25
CA THR A 59 -6.15 25.24 10.31
C THR A 59 -6.79 25.41 11.68
N ALA A 60 -7.10 24.33 12.39
CA ALA A 60 -7.50 24.39 13.80
C ALA A 60 -6.41 24.97 14.71
N GLY A 61 -5.14 24.82 14.33
CA GLY A 61 -3.98 25.43 14.98
C GLY A 61 -3.71 26.89 14.60
N GLY A 62 -4.56 27.50 13.76
CA GLY A 62 -4.42 28.89 13.32
C GLY A 62 -3.57 29.10 12.06
N ALA A 63 -3.13 28.03 11.39
CA ALA A 63 -2.43 28.16 10.12
C ALA A 63 -3.37 28.66 9.01
N SER A 64 -2.84 29.47 8.09
CA SER A 64 -3.57 29.85 6.88
C SER A 64 -3.75 28.63 5.97
N VAL A 65 -4.86 28.58 5.22
CA VAL A 65 -5.15 27.46 4.31
C VAL A 65 -4.01 27.19 3.31
N PRO A 66 -3.36 28.20 2.67
CA PRO A 66 -2.26 27.94 1.75
C PRO A 66 -1.02 27.33 2.43
N ALA A 67 -0.68 27.80 3.63
CA ALA A 67 0.45 27.27 4.39
C ALA A 67 0.19 25.84 4.86
N ALA A 68 -1.02 25.59 5.39
CA ALA A 68 -1.49 24.27 5.78
C ALA A 68 -1.46 23.27 4.60
N ALA A 69 -1.97 23.68 3.44
CA ALA A 69 -1.97 22.86 2.23
C ALA A 69 -0.55 22.54 1.77
N THR A 70 0.34 23.53 1.69
CA THR A 70 1.73 23.33 1.26
C THR A 70 2.49 22.41 2.22
N GLY A 71 2.32 22.61 3.52
CA GLY A 71 2.93 21.76 4.55
C GLY A 71 2.41 20.32 4.50
N ALA A 72 1.09 20.15 4.39
CA ALA A 72 0.45 18.83 4.28
C ALA A 72 0.87 18.08 3.00
N VAL A 73 0.83 18.73 1.82
CA VAL A 73 1.26 18.11 0.56
C VAL A 73 2.73 17.72 0.62
N SER A 74 3.59 18.59 1.15
CA SER A 74 5.02 18.29 1.29
C SER A 74 5.25 17.08 2.20
N LEU A 75 4.55 17.03 3.33
CA LEU A 75 4.67 15.95 4.30
C LEU A 75 4.18 14.61 3.71
N ILE A 76 3.04 14.61 3.02
CA ILE A 76 2.48 13.42 2.37
C ILE A 76 3.39 12.94 1.24
N LEU A 77 3.82 13.84 0.35
CA LEU A 77 4.71 13.54 -0.76
C LEU A 77 5.99 12.86 -0.27
N TRP A 78 6.67 13.46 0.72
CA TRP A 78 7.91 12.90 1.25
C TRP A 78 7.69 11.62 2.05
N SER A 79 6.54 11.45 2.69
CA SER A 79 6.17 10.19 3.32
C SER A 79 6.01 9.07 2.27
N LEU A 80 5.34 9.33 1.14
CA LEU A 80 5.22 8.37 0.04
C LEU A 80 6.60 8.06 -0.60
N ILE A 81 7.47 9.06 -0.75
CA ILE A 81 8.82 8.84 -1.27
C ILE A 81 9.65 7.96 -0.31
N LEU A 82 9.70 8.31 0.98
CA LEU A 82 10.56 7.61 1.93
C LEU A 82 10.02 6.24 2.34
N ILE A 83 8.72 6.16 2.59
CA ILE A 83 8.09 4.94 3.10
C ILE A 83 7.72 4.04 1.93
N VAL A 84 6.88 4.50 1.01
CA VAL A 84 6.35 3.64 -0.06
C VAL A 84 7.43 3.35 -1.12
N SER A 85 8.13 4.38 -1.60
CA SER A 85 9.12 4.19 -2.66
C SER A 85 10.41 3.56 -2.14
N LEU A 86 11.08 4.20 -1.16
CA LEU A 86 12.39 3.76 -0.70
C LEU A 86 12.29 2.53 0.21
N LYS A 87 11.57 2.62 1.34
CA LYS A 87 11.45 1.50 2.27
C LYS A 87 10.73 0.32 1.61
N TYR A 88 9.50 0.48 1.10
CA TYR A 88 8.75 -0.66 0.59
C TYR A 88 9.24 -1.12 -0.79
N ALA A 89 9.08 -0.29 -1.83
CA ALA A 89 9.34 -0.71 -3.20
C ALA A 89 10.81 -1.10 -3.45
N VAL A 90 11.76 -0.30 -2.96
CA VAL A 90 13.19 -0.54 -3.22
C VAL A 90 13.80 -1.56 -2.27
N LEU A 91 13.57 -1.45 -0.96
CA LEU A 91 14.24 -2.28 0.05
C LEU A 91 13.44 -3.53 0.43
N ILE A 92 12.22 -3.38 0.96
CA ILE A 92 11.45 -4.48 1.55
C ILE A 92 11.04 -5.52 0.50
N LEU A 93 10.69 -5.13 -0.73
CA LEU A 93 10.38 -6.10 -1.80
C LEU A 93 11.58 -6.99 -2.19
N ARG A 94 12.80 -6.74 -1.68
CA ARG A 94 13.96 -7.64 -1.86
C ARG A 94 14.04 -8.72 -0.78
N ALA A 95 13.35 -8.54 0.34
CA ALA A 95 13.36 -9.47 1.45
C ALA A 95 12.16 -10.41 1.29
N ASP A 96 12.30 -11.47 0.50
CA ASP A 96 11.25 -12.48 0.33
C ASP A 96 11.54 -13.78 1.09
N ASN A 97 10.49 -14.54 1.36
CA ASN A 97 10.57 -15.93 1.79
C ASN A 97 10.04 -16.83 0.67
N ARG A 98 10.94 -17.36 -0.17
CA ARG A 98 10.56 -18.24 -1.31
C ARG A 98 9.58 -17.55 -2.28
N GLY A 99 9.76 -16.25 -2.48
CA GLY A 99 8.88 -15.41 -3.31
C GLY A 99 7.69 -14.80 -2.58
N GLU A 100 7.41 -15.20 -1.33
CA GLU A 100 6.32 -14.64 -0.52
C GLU A 100 6.81 -13.51 0.40
N GLY A 101 5.99 -12.48 0.57
CA GLY A 101 6.27 -11.37 1.47
C GLY A 101 5.18 -11.19 2.54
N GLY A 102 5.31 -10.14 3.34
CA GLY A 102 4.36 -9.85 4.42
C GLY A 102 4.69 -10.50 5.76
N ILE A 103 3.97 -10.06 6.79
CA ILE A 103 4.18 -10.50 8.18
C ILE A 103 3.97 -12.01 8.33
N VAL A 104 2.99 -12.58 7.62
CA VAL A 104 2.69 -14.01 7.66
C VAL A 104 3.84 -14.84 7.06
N ALA A 105 4.43 -14.40 5.95
CA ALA A 105 5.58 -15.06 5.33
C ALA A 105 6.83 -15.01 6.25
N MET A 106 7.03 -13.89 6.95
CA MET A 106 8.13 -13.74 7.91
C MET A 106 7.91 -14.57 9.19
N LEU A 107 6.67 -14.67 9.67
CA LEU A 107 6.32 -15.57 10.78
C LEU A 107 6.55 -17.04 10.41
N ALA A 108 6.27 -17.43 9.17
CA ALA A 108 6.55 -18.77 8.67
C ALA A 108 8.07 -19.08 8.66
N LEU A 109 8.93 -18.10 8.32
CA LEU A 109 10.39 -18.24 8.39
C LEU A 109 10.90 -18.46 9.81
N LEU A 110 10.31 -17.78 10.80
CA LEU A 110 10.73 -17.85 12.19
C LEU A 110 10.55 -19.27 12.79
N GLY A 111 9.64 -20.06 12.22
CA GLY A 111 9.45 -21.47 12.58
C GLY A 111 8.98 -21.63 14.02
N ALA A 112 7.69 -21.40 14.28
CA ALA A 112 7.09 -21.37 15.62
C ALA A 112 7.49 -22.53 16.54
N ARG A 113 7.63 -23.74 15.99
CA ARG A 113 8.02 -24.96 16.74
C ARG A 113 9.47 -24.95 17.27
N GLN A 114 10.32 -24.09 16.74
CA GLN A 114 11.76 -24.03 17.06
C GLN A 114 12.08 -22.91 18.06
N ALA A 115 11.11 -22.03 18.36
CA ALA A 115 11.31 -20.94 19.29
C ALA A 115 11.08 -21.40 20.72
N ARG A 116 12.19 -21.57 21.44
CA ARG A 116 12.15 -21.89 22.87
C ARG A 116 11.83 -20.63 23.70
N PRO A 117 11.05 -20.75 24.79
CA PRO A 117 10.79 -19.64 25.70
C PRO A 117 12.09 -18.96 26.17
N GLY A 118 12.09 -17.63 26.26
CA GLY A 118 13.25 -16.84 26.69
C GLY A 118 14.30 -16.56 25.61
N THR A 119 14.12 -17.03 24.37
CA THR A 119 15.04 -16.75 23.26
C THR A 119 14.62 -15.53 22.43
N GLY A 120 15.56 -14.90 21.74
CA GLY A 120 15.25 -13.83 20.79
C GLY A 120 14.28 -14.25 19.68
N LYS A 121 14.29 -15.53 19.28
CA LYS A 121 13.29 -16.08 18.35
C LYS A 121 11.87 -16.08 18.94
N ALA A 122 11.73 -16.40 20.23
CA ALA A 122 10.42 -16.33 20.89
C ALA A 122 9.92 -14.88 20.97
N LEU A 123 10.81 -13.91 21.26
CA LEU A 123 10.45 -12.49 21.22
C LEU A 123 9.99 -12.07 19.81
N LEU A 124 10.74 -12.43 18.76
CA LEU A 124 10.39 -12.13 17.37
C LEU A 124 9.05 -12.75 16.95
N LEU A 125 8.73 -13.95 17.41
CA LEU A 125 7.41 -14.55 17.18
C LEU A 125 6.29 -13.79 17.87
N VAL A 126 6.48 -13.36 19.12
CA VAL A 126 5.49 -12.55 19.84
C VAL A 126 5.27 -11.23 19.12
N VAL A 127 6.35 -10.53 18.75
CA VAL A 127 6.28 -9.28 17.99
C VAL A 127 5.58 -9.49 16.64
N GLY A 128 5.90 -10.57 15.92
CA GLY A 128 5.27 -10.90 14.66
C GLY A 128 3.79 -11.23 14.80
N LEU A 129 3.39 -11.94 15.86
CA LEU A 129 2.00 -12.26 16.15
C LEU A 129 1.18 -11.01 16.49
N VAL A 130 1.76 -10.10 17.29
CA VAL A 130 1.17 -8.77 17.54
C VAL A 130 1.03 -7.99 16.24
N GLY A 131 2.07 -7.98 15.40
CA GLY A 131 2.02 -7.35 14.07
C GLY A 131 0.93 -7.94 13.17
N ALA A 132 0.75 -9.26 13.16
CA ALA A 132 -0.31 -9.92 12.40
C ALA A 132 -1.71 -9.57 12.92
N ALA A 133 -1.87 -9.45 14.24
CA ALA A 133 -3.14 -9.00 14.83
C ALA A 133 -3.45 -7.54 14.48
N LEU A 134 -2.43 -6.66 14.49
CA LEU A 134 -2.57 -5.26 14.06
C LEU A 134 -2.94 -5.17 12.57
N LEU A 135 -2.32 -5.98 11.72
CA LEU A 135 -2.65 -6.06 10.29
C LEU A 135 -4.09 -6.53 10.05
N TYR A 136 -4.58 -7.48 10.86
CA TYR A 136 -5.97 -7.92 10.78
C TYR A 136 -6.94 -6.82 11.22
N GLY A 137 -6.58 -6.05 12.26
CA GLY A 137 -7.34 -4.87 12.67
C GLY A 137 -7.40 -3.79 11.59
N ASP A 138 -6.27 -3.52 10.95
CA ASP A 138 -6.17 -2.58 9.83
C ASP A 138 -7.07 -3.01 8.65
N GLY A 139 -6.99 -4.29 8.24
CA GLY A 139 -7.86 -4.85 7.20
C GLY A 139 -9.37 -4.76 7.49
N ALA A 140 -9.77 -4.62 8.76
CA ALA A 140 -11.16 -4.38 9.13
C ALA A 140 -11.55 -2.89 9.09
N ILE A 141 -10.63 -1.98 9.39
CA ILE A 141 -10.87 -0.53 9.48
C ILE A 141 -10.84 0.12 8.09
N THR A 142 -9.89 -0.27 7.23
CA THR A 142 -9.63 0.39 5.94
C THR A 142 -10.84 0.43 5.00
N PRO A 143 -11.64 -0.65 4.82
CA PRO A 143 -12.85 -0.58 4.00
C PRO A 143 -13.87 0.43 4.54
N ALA A 144 -14.01 0.51 5.86
CA ALA A 144 -14.97 1.42 6.49
C ALA A 144 -14.54 2.89 6.33
N ILE A 145 -13.28 3.21 6.62
CA ILE A 145 -12.78 4.59 6.49
C ILE A 145 -12.74 5.04 5.02
N SER A 146 -12.32 4.18 4.10
CA SER A 146 -12.23 4.54 2.68
C SER A 146 -13.60 4.83 2.08
N VAL A 147 -14.60 3.97 2.32
CA VAL A 147 -15.96 4.17 1.80
C VAL A 147 -16.62 5.38 2.48
N LEU A 148 -16.47 5.53 3.80
CA LEU A 148 -17.01 6.69 4.51
C LEU A 148 -16.40 8.00 3.98
N SER A 149 -15.09 8.05 3.80
CA SER A 149 -14.39 9.24 3.29
C SER A 149 -14.83 9.61 1.87
N ALA A 150 -15.06 8.60 1.01
CA ALA A 150 -15.59 8.82 -0.33
C ALA A 150 -17.00 9.45 -0.31
N ILE A 151 -17.89 8.94 0.54
CA ILE A 151 -19.27 9.46 0.65
C ILE A 151 -19.30 10.80 1.38
N GLU A 152 -18.39 11.07 2.31
CA GLU A 152 -18.24 12.39 2.91
C GLU A 152 -17.86 13.48 1.89
N GLY A 153 -17.17 13.12 0.80
CA GLY A 153 -16.89 14.05 -0.30
C GLY A 153 -18.15 14.67 -0.90
N VAL A 154 -19.28 13.94 -0.89
CA VAL A 154 -20.57 14.44 -1.40
C VAL A 154 -21.09 15.64 -0.61
N LYS A 155 -20.73 15.78 0.67
CA LYS A 155 -21.13 16.92 1.51
C LYS A 155 -20.56 18.25 1.03
N VAL A 156 -19.51 18.23 0.20
CA VAL A 156 -18.89 19.44 -0.35
C VAL A 156 -19.88 20.18 -1.26
N ASP A 157 -20.56 19.44 -2.14
CA ASP A 157 -21.51 20.02 -3.11
C ASP A 157 -22.98 19.88 -2.66
N ALA A 158 -23.30 18.90 -1.82
CA ALA A 158 -24.66 18.63 -1.34
C ALA A 158 -24.72 18.43 0.19
N PRO A 159 -24.62 19.51 0.99
CA PRO A 159 -24.65 19.42 2.47
C PRO A 159 -25.93 18.76 3.03
N ALA A 160 -27.05 18.88 2.32
CA ALA A 160 -28.33 18.28 2.70
C ALA A 160 -28.28 16.74 2.77
N LEU A 161 -27.30 16.10 2.11
CA LEU A 161 -27.09 14.65 2.17
C LEU A 161 -26.33 14.20 3.42
N GLY A 162 -25.94 15.12 4.30
CA GLY A 162 -25.20 14.84 5.53
C GLY A 162 -25.76 13.69 6.39
N PRO A 163 -27.07 13.65 6.70
CA PRO A 163 -27.70 12.58 7.47
C PRO A 163 -27.65 11.21 6.77
N TYR A 164 -27.51 11.18 5.44
CA TYR A 164 -27.51 9.95 4.64
C TYR A 164 -26.12 9.36 4.43
N VAL A 165 -25.05 10.07 4.81
CA VAL A 165 -23.66 9.59 4.61
C VAL A 165 -23.41 8.23 5.28
N VAL A 166 -23.78 8.09 6.56
CA VAL A 166 -23.60 6.82 7.29
C VAL A 166 -24.49 5.71 6.72
N PRO A 167 -25.81 5.90 6.50
CA PRO A 167 -26.65 4.89 5.85
C PRO A 167 -26.15 4.43 4.48
N ILE A 168 -25.75 5.36 3.61
CA ILE A 168 -25.23 5.04 2.26
C ILE A 168 -23.93 4.24 2.38
N THR A 169 -23.02 4.64 3.28
CA THR A 169 -21.78 3.90 3.56
C THR A 169 -22.07 2.46 3.97
N LEU A 170 -23.03 2.23 4.88
CA LEU A 170 -23.42 0.89 5.30
C LEU A 170 -24.00 0.06 4.15
N VAL A 171 -24.86 0.65 3.31
CA VAL A 171 -25.42 -0.03 2.13
C VAL A 171 -24.31 -0.44 1.16
N ILE A 172 -23.36 0.46 0.89
CA ILE A 172 -22.22 0.16 0.01
C ILE A 172 -21.36 -0.96 0.60
N LEU A 173 -21.02 -0.88 1.89
CA LEU A 173 -20.23 -1.93 2.55
C LEU A 173 -20.94 -3.28 2.49
N VAL A 174 -22.21 -3.36 2.88
CA VAL A 174 -22.99 -4.60 2.77
C VAL A 174 -23.00 -5.11 1.34
N GLY A 175 -23.26 -4.25 0.35
CA GLY A 175 -23.23 -4.62 -1.06
C GLY A 175 -21.88 -5.16 -1.53
N LEU A 176 -20.78 -4.51 -1.15
CA LEU A 176 -19.41 -4.95 -1.49
C LEU A 176 -19.09 -6.29 -0.83
N PHE A 177 -19.38 -6.46 0.45
CA PHE A 177 -19.14 -7.70 1.19
C PHE A 177 -20.03 -8.85 0.69
N LEU A 178 -21.26 -8.57 0.26
CA LEU A 178 -22.13 -9.57 -0.37
C LEU A 178 -21.54 -10.13 -1.66
N VAL A 179 -20.75 -9.34 -2.41
CA VAL A 179 -20.13 -9.78 -3.67
C VAL A 179 -18.83 -10.55 -3.45
N GLN A 180 -18.23 -10.52 -2.25
CA GLN A 180 -16.94 -11.15 -1.95
C GLN A 180 -16.92 -12.67 -2.14
N HIS A 181 -18.06 -13.36 -2.05
CA HIS A 181 -18.15 -14.81 -2.30
C HIS A 181 -17.70 -15.22 -3.72
N LYS A 182 -17.65 -14.27 -4.67
CA LYS A 182 -17.16 -14.51 -6.05
C LYS A 182 -15.62 -14.62 -6.13
N GLY A 183 -14.92 -14.40 -5.03
CA GLY A 183 -13.47 -14.57 -4.91
C GLY A 183 -12.66 -13.34 -5.32
N VAL A 184 -11.49 -13.20 -4.69
CA VAL A 184 -10.56 -12.07 -4.87
C VAL A 184 -10.11 -11.93 -6.33
N ALA A 185 -9.88 -13.04 -7.03
CA ALA A 185 -9.48 -13.04 -8.43
C ALA A 185 -10.54 -12.50 -9.40
N ALA A 186 -11.83 -12.68 -9.09
CA ALA A 186 -12.91 -12.13 -9.89
C ALA A 186 -13.04 -10.61 -9.69
N ILE A 187 -12.87 -10.16 -8.44
CA ILE A 187 -12.92 -8.75 -8.05
C ILE A 187 -11.70 -7.99 -8.62
N GLY A 188 -10.49 -8.55 -8.49
CA GLY A 188 -9.25 -7.94 -8.98
C GLY A 188 -9.25 -7.63 -10.48
N ARG A 189 -9.98 -8.41 -11.30
CA ARG A 189 -10.13 -8.15 -12.75
C ARG A 189 -10.90 -6.87 -13.06
N VAL A 190 -11.82 -6.45 -12.20
CA VAL A 190 -12.59 -5.22 -12.35
C VAL A 190 -11.85 -4.04 -11.71
N PHE A 191 -11.22 -4.28 -10.55
CA PHE A 191 -10.53 -3.23 -9.81
C PHE A 191 -9.31 -2.68 -10.53
N GLY A 192 -8.56 -3.50 -11.27
CA GLY A 192 -7.39 -3.03 -12.03
C GLY A 192 -7.71 -1.91 -13.04
N PRO A 193 -8.64 -2.12 -13.99
CA PRO A 193 -9.08 -1.06 -14.90
C PRO A 193 -9.69 0.16 -14.21
N VAL A 194 -10.47 -0.04 -13.14
CA VAL A 194 -11.05 1.07 -12.37
C VAL A 194 -9.95 1.93 -11.73
N MET A 195 -8.96 1.30 -11.11
CA MET A 195 -7.82 2.01 -10.53
C MET A 195 -6.96 2.70 -11.58
N LEU A 196 -6.82 2.14 -12.78
CA LEU A 196 -6.15 2.82 -13.88
C LEU A 196 -6.88 4.11 -14.27
N VAL A 197 -8.20 4.04 -14.46
CA VAL A 197 -9.01 5.22 -14.75
C VAL A 197 -8.90 6.24 -13.62
N TRP A 198 -8.96 5.77 -12.36
CA TRP A 198 -8.80 6.61 -11.18
C TRP A 198 -7.48 7.40 -11.19
N PHE A 199 -6.33 6.73 -11.36
CA PHE A 199 -5.03 7.42 -11.40
C PHE A 199 -4.90 8.36 -12.60
N VAL A 200 -5.40 7.97 -13.77
CA VAL A 200 -5.42 8.86 -14.95
C VAL A 200 -6.23 10.13 -14.66
N VAL A 201 -7.40 10.00 -14.04
CA VAL A 201 -8.22 11.15 -13.63
C VAL A 201 -7.47 12.02 -12.61
N LEU A 202 -6.82 11.42 -11.60
CA LEU A 202 -6.03 12.17 -10.62
C LEU A 202 -4.86 12.93 -11.27
N VAL A 203 -4.17 12.33 -12.24
CA VAL A 203 -3.10 13.01 -12.98
C VAL A 203 -3.65 14.21 -13.75
N LEU A 204 -4.75 14.04 -14.47
CA LEU A 204 -5.36 15.13 -15.26
C LEU A 204 -5.84 16.28 -14.35
N LEU A 205 -6.54 15.95 -13.26
CA LEU A 205 -7.00 16.95 -12.29
C LEU A 205 -5.82 17.60 -11.54
N GLY A 206 -4.79 16.83 -11.21
CA GLY A 206 -3.57 17.32 -10.58
C GLY A 206 -2.82 18.32 -11.47
N ILE A 207 -2.65 18.01 -12.76
CA ILE A 207 -2.06 18.93 -13.74
C ILE A 207 -2.89 20.21 -13.83
N ALA A 208 -4.22 20.11 -13.96
CA ALA A 208 -5.09 21.27 -13.99
C ALA A 208 -4.98 22.13 -12.72
N GLY A 209 -4.92 21.49 -11.55
CA GLY A 209 -4.74 22.17 -10.26
C GLY A 209 -3.39 22.87 -10.13
N ILE A 210 -2.30 22.22 -10.56
CA ILE A 210 -0.95 22.82 -10.57
C ILE A 210 -0.89 24.02 -11.50
N LEU A 211 -1.52 23.96 -12.67
CA LEU A 211 -1.59 25.11 -13.59
C LEU A 211 -2.36 26.29 -12.98
N GLY A 212 -3.39 26.02 -12.18
CA GLY A 212 -4.14 27.05 -11.45
C GLY A 212 -3.42 27.62 -10.23
N THR A 213 -2.55 26.84 -9.57
CA THR A 213 -1.80 27.27 -8.37
C THR A 213 -0.39 26.70 -8.38
N PRO A 214 0.52 27.25 -9.21
CA PRO A 214 1.87 26.70 -9.40
C PRO A 214 2.74 26.79 -8.14
N GLU A 215 2.38 27.66 -7.18
CA GLU A 215 3.03 27.76 -5.88
C GLU A 215 3.06 26.43 -5.11
N ILE A 216 2.10 25.52 -5.37
CA ILE A 216 2.05 24.20 -4.71
C ILE A 216 3.29 23.35 -5.01
N LEU A 217 3.99 23.62 -6.12
CA LEU A 217 5.25 22.95 -6.45
C LEU A 217 6.34 23.19 -5.41
N ALA A 218 6.23 24.24 -4.59
CA ALA A 218 7.11 24.46 -3.44
C ALA A 218 7.08 23.28 -2.45
N ALA A 219 5.98 22.51 -2.40
CA ALA A 219 5.84 21.33 -1.55
C ALA A 219 6.83 20.20 -1.90
N ALA A 220 7.39 20.19 -3.11
CA ALA A 220 8.45 19.27 -3.50
C ALA A 220 9.72 19.43 -2.64
N ASN A 221 9.95 20.60 -2.04
CA ASN A 221 11.04 20.80 -1.09
C ASN A 221 10.64 20.25 0.30
N PRO A 222 11.35 19.23 0.84
CA PRO A 222 11.00 18.61 2.14
C PRO A 222 11.11 19.60 3.30
N LEU A 223 11.89 20.66 3.14
CA LEU A 223 12.01 21.70 4.14
C LEU A 223 10.67 22.40 4.41
N ARG A 224 9.70 22.39 3.48
CA ARG A 224 8.36 22.94 3.73
C ARG A 224 7.60 22.15 4.78
N ALA A 225 7.67 20.82 4.73
CA ALA A 225 7.08 19.97 5.76
C ALA A 225 7.77 20.19 7.11
N VAL A 226 9.11 20.20 7.13
CA VAL A 226 9.90 20.38 8.36
C VAL A 226 9.63 21.75 8.98
N ASP A 227 9.69 22.81 8.18
CA ASP A 227 9.43 24.18 8.62
C ASP A 227 8.03 24.32 9.21
N PHE A 228 7.02 23.72 8.55
CA PHE A 228 5.66 23.71 9.08
C PHE A 228 5.59 22.99 10.44
N LEU A 229 6.16 21.78 10.55
CA LEU A 229 6.10 21.00 11.78
C LEU A 229 6.86 21.65 12.95
N VAL A 230 7.92 22.40 12.68
CA VAL A 230 8.67 23.11 13.73
C VAL A 230 7.89 24.32 14.24
N HIS A 231 7.17 25.04 13.37
CA HIS A 231 6.51 26.29 13.72
C HIS A 231 5.02 26.16 14.08
N ALA A 232 4.35 25.06 13.71
CA ALA A 232 2.92 24.86 13.97
C ALA A 232 2.57 24.53 15.44
N GLY A 233 3.58 24.24 16.27
CA GLY A 233 3.40 23.83 17.66
C GLY A 233 3.14 22.32 17.81
N TRP A 234 3.58 21.77 18.94
CA TRP A 234 3.64 20.32 19.18
C TRP A 234 2.35 19.56 18.86
N HIS A 235 1.19 20.06 19.33
CA HIS A 235 -0.10 19.38 19.14
C HIS A 235 -0.52 19.29 17.68
N VAL A 236 -0.35 20.38 16.92
CA VAL A 236 -0.69 20.43 15.49
C VAL A 236 0.25 19.53 14.70
N SER A 237 1.55 19.62 14.98
CA SER A 237 2.57 18.82 14.31
C SER A 237 2.36 17.32 14.54
N PHE A 238 2.00 16.92 15.77
CA PHE A 238 1.67 15.53 16.08
C PHE A 238 0.45 15.03 15.29
N LEU A 239 -0.62 15.82 15.22
CA LEU A 239 -1.82 15.47 14.45
C LEU A 239 -1.54 15.41 12.94
N MET A 240 -0.72 16.32 12.41
CA MET A 240 -0.33 16.29 11.00
C MET A 240 0.55 15.09 10.65
N LEU A 241 1.48 14.71 11.53
CA LEU A 241 2.26 13.48 11.37
C LEU A 241 1.34 12.24 11.36
N GLY A 242 0.37 12.20 12.27
CA GLY A 242 -0.66 11.16 12.29
C GLY A 242 -1.46 11.12 10.99
N ALA A 243 -1.91 12.28 10.49
CA ALA A 243 -2.63 12.38 9.24
C ALA A 243 -1.78 11.95 8.03
N ALA A 244 -0.50 12.36 7.97
CA ALA A 244 0.40 11.93 6.89
C ALA A 244 0.72 10.43 6.96
N PHE A 245 0.76 9.84 8.16
CA PHE A 245 0.92 8.39 8.31
C PHE A 245 -0.24 7.62 7.66
N LEU A 246 -1.43 8.20 7.65
CA LEU A 246 -2.57 7.62 6.93
C LEU A 246 -2.36 7.58 5.42
N ALA A 247 -1.53 8.43 4.83
CA ALA A 247 -1.27 8.39 3.39
C ALA A 247 -0.35 7.24 2.97
N VAL A 248 0.34 6.60 3.91
CA VAL A 248 1.28 5.50 3.64
C VAL A 248 0.76 4.13 4.08
N THR A 249 -0.47 4.07 4.61
CA THR A 249 -1.21 2.82 4.80
C THR A 249 -1.46 2.19 3.44
N GLY A 250 -1.27 0.88 3.32
CA GLY A 250 -1.25 0.12 2.08
C GLY A 250 0.16 -0.33 1.64
N GLY A 251 1.23 0.20 2.25
CA GLY A 251 2.60 -0.28 1.96
C GLY A 251 2.80 -1.76 2.33
N GLU A 252 2.13 -2.22 3.39
CA GLU A 252 2.08 -3.62 3.78
C GLU A 252 1.35 -4.51 2.77
N ALA A 253 0.35 -4.00 2.04
CA ALA A 253 -0.29 -4.73 0.94
C ALA A 253 0.72 -5.00 -0.18
N MET A 254 1.59 -4.01 -0.51
CA MET A 254 2.68 -4.23 -1.48
C MET A 254 3.59 -5.38 -1.08
N TYR A 255 3.86 -5.52 0.22
CA TYR A 255 4.72 -6.59 0.70
C TYR A 255 3.99 -7.92 0.80
N ALA A 256 2.73 -7.93 1.24
CA ALA A 256 1.91 -9.14 1.38
C ALA A 256 1.60 -9.79 0.02
N ASP A 257 1.39 -9.01 -1.03
CA ASP A 257 1.05 -9.50 -2.37
C ASP A 257 2.27 -9.78 -3.27
N LEU A 258 3.47 -9.82 -2.68
CA LEU A 258 4.71 -10.10 -3.39
C LEU A 258 4.67 -11.46 -4.12
N GLY A 259 4.09 -12.51 -3.50
CA GLY A 259 3.97 -13.83 -4.11
C GLY A 259 3.00 -13.89 -5.29
N HIS A 260 1.95 -13.05 -5.28
CA HIS A 260 0.93 -13.03 -6.32
C HIS A 260 1.37 -12.28 -7.58
N PHE A 261 2.01 -11.13 -7.42
CA PHE A 261 2.35 -10.25 -8.56
C PHE A 261 3.85 -10.19 -8.88
N GLY A 262 4.71 -10.45 -7.90
CA GLY A 262 6.16 -10.30 -8.01
C GLY A 262 6.63 -8.85 -7.91
N ALA A 263 7.84 -8.68 -7.38
CA ALA A 263 8.45 -7.35 -7.18
C ALA A 263 8.53 -6.49 -8.46
N PRO A 264 8.82 -7.03 -9.67
CA PRO A 264 8.89 -6.21 -10.88
C PRO A 264 7.56 -5.56 -11.25
N ALA A 265 6.45 -6.29 -11.16
CA ALA A 265 5.13 -5.77 -11.53
C ALA A 265 4.66 -4.69 -10.53
N ILE A 266 4.87 -4.94 -9.24
CA ILE A 266 4.57 -3.98 -8.17
C ILE A 266 5.39 -2.69 -8.38
N ARG A 267 6.71 -2.80 -8.56
CA ARG A 267 7.57 -1.62 -8.81
C ARG A 267 7.17 -0.85 -10.06
N PHE A 268 6.84 -1.54 -11.14
CA PHE A 268 6.46 -0.89 -12.39
C PHE A 268 5.13 -0.13 -12.25
N ALA A 269 4.14 -0.74 -11.57
CA ALA A 269 2.88 -0.05 -11.27
C ALA A 269 3.13 1.21 -10.41
N TRP A 270 3.94 1.11 -9.34
CA TRP A 270 4.30 2.26 -8.50
C TRP A 270 4.99 3.37 -9.27
N PHE A 271 6.15 3.10 -9.88
CA PHE A 271 6.96 4.16 -10.50
C PHE A 271 6.45 4.63 -11.87
N GLY A 272 5.53 3.88 -12.48
CA GLY A 272 5.04 4.16 -13.83
C GLY A 272 3.62 4.71 -13.90
N LEU A 273 2.74 4.37 -12.94
CA LEU A 273 1.31 4.67 -13.02
C LEU A 273 0.73 5.38 -11.78
N VAL A 274 1.33 5.19 -10.61
CA VAL A 274 0.84 5.73 -9.32
C VAL A 274 1.64 6.97 -8.94
#